data_AF-A0A381KN87-F1
#
_entry.id   AF-A0A381KN87-F1
#
_cell.length_a   1.000
_cell.length_b   1.000
_cell.length_c   1.000
_cell.angle_alpha   90.00
_cell.angle_beta   90.00
_cell.angle_gamma   90.00
#
_symmetry.space_group_name_H-M   'P 1'
#
loop_
_entity.id
_entity.type
_entity.pdbx_description
1 polymer ?
#
loop_
_entity_poly.entity_id
_entity_poly.type
_entity_poly.pdbx_seq_one_letter_code
_entity_poly.pdbx_strand_id
1 'polypeptide(L)' 'MPIDYYEKIGNICRANNIKFILDTSGEALKIALKSKPYLIKPNIDEIRHLLGINIESREEIILSGKKLIEMGCREMYVYL' A
#
# COMPACT_ATOMS: atom_id res chain seq x y z
N MET A 1 8.94 -10.67 -12.39
CA MET A 1 7.47 -10.86 -12.46
C MET A 1 6.84 -9.71 -13.22
N PRO A 2 5.69 -9.89 -13.90
CA PRO A 2 4.92 -8.78 -14.42
C PRO A 2 4.62 -7.75 -13.32
N ILE A 3 4.66 -6.46 -13.66
CA ILE A 3 4.52 -5.38 -12.67
C ILE A 3 3.13 -5.35 -12.01
N ASP A 4 2.13 -5.91 -12.69
CA ASP A 4 0.73 -6.00 -12.27
C ASP A 4 0.38 -7.31 -11.53
N TYR A 5 1.38 -8.14 -11.22
CA TYR A 5 1.15 -9.46 -10.64
C TYR A 5 0.36 -9.40 -9.33
N TYR A 6 0.74 -8.51 -8.41
CA TYR A 6 0.05 -8.38 -7.11
C TYR A 6 -1.35 -7.77 -7.25
N GLU A 7 -1.58 -6.92 -8.25
CA GLU A 7 -2.93 -6.42 -8.54
C GLU A 7 -3.84 -7.57 -8.99
N LYS A 8 -3.35 -8.46 -9.86
CA LYS A 8 -4.09 -9.65 -10.30
C LYS A 8 -4.44 -10.56 -9.12
N ILE A 9 -3.48 -10.83 -8.24
CA ILE A 9 -3.73 -11.61 -7.02
C ILE A 9 -4.76 -10.93 -6.11
N GLY A 10 -4.62 -9.62 -5.85
CA GLY A 10 -5.56 -8.88 -5.03
C GLY A 10 -6.98 -8.85 -5.62
N ASN A 11 -7.12 -8.78 -6.94
CA ASN A 11 -8.40 -8.88 -7.63
C ASN A 11 -9.07 -10.24 -7.42
N ILE A 12 -8.29 -11.33 -7.49
CA ILE A 12 -8.78 -12.68 -7.19
C ILE A 12 -9.23 -12.77 -5.73
N CYS A 13 -8.41 -12.30 -4.79
CA CYS A 13 -8.76 -12.31 -3.36
C CYS A 13 -10.06 -11.54 -3.11
N ARG A 14 -10.19 -10.34 -3.69
CA ARG A 14 -11.38 -9.50 -3.55
C ARG A 14 -12.65 -10.15 -4.11
N ALA A 15 -12.56 -10.78 -5.29
CA ALA A 15 -13.68 -11.52 -5.89
C ALA A 15 -14.15 -12.70 -5.03
N ASN A 16 -13.25 -13.26 -4.20
CA ASN A 16 -13.52 -14.39 -3.31
C ASN A 16 -13.72 -13.98 -1.84
N ASN A 17 -13.83 -12.67 -1.54
CA ASN A 17 -13.95 -12.15 -0.17
C ASN A 17 -12.81 -12.59 0.78
N ILE A 18 -11.58 -12.69 0.26
CA ILE A 18 -10.37 -13.04 1.00
C ILE A 18 -9.62 -11.77 1.41
N LYS A 19 -9.17 -11.71 2.67
CA LYS A 19 -8.30 -10.63 3.15
C LYS A 19 -6.91 -10.76 2.52
N PHE A 20 -6.58 -9.86 1.60
CA PHE A 20 -5.26 -9.79 0.97
C PHE A 20 -4.32 -8.90 1.76
N ILE A 21 -3.24 -9.47 2.30
CA ILE A 21 -2.17 -8.75 3.01
C ILE A 21 -0.95 -8.74 2.10
N LEU A 22 -0.36 -7.57 1.88
CA LEU A 22 0.72 -7.38 0.93
C LEU A 22 1.92 -6.67 1.56
N ASP A 23 3.09 -7.30 1.41
CA ASP A 23 4.40 -6.74 1.74
C ASP A 23 5.22 -6.66 0.45
N THR A 24 5.25 -5.49 -0.16
CA THR A 24 5.98 -5.22 -1.40
C THR A 24 6.27 -3.72 -1.49
N SER A 25 7.01 -3.30 -2.51
CA SER A 25 7.53 -1.94 -2.61
C SER A 25 7.44 -1.38 -4.03
N GLY A 26 7.77 -0.10 -4.18
CA GLY A 26 7.89 0.59 -5.46
C GLY A 26 6.63 0.56 -6.32
N GLU A 27 6.81 0.49 -7.65
CA GLU A 27 5.71 0.55 -8.61
C GLU A 27 4.75 -0.65 -8.47
N ALA A 28 5.24 -1.81 -8.02
CA ALA A 28 4.41 -2.98 -7.77
C ALA A 28 3.39 -2.73 -6.64
N LEU A 29 3.81 -2.07 -5.56
CA LEU A 29 2.91 -1.67 -4.47
C LEU A 29 1.87 -0.65 -4.96
N LYS A 30 2.32 0.35 -5.73
CA LYS A 30 1.44 1.39 -6.29
C LYS A 30 0.34 0.80 -7.18
N ILE A 31 0.71 -0.13 -8.06
CA ILE A 31 -0.26 -0.83 -8.93
C ILE A 31 -1.18 -1.73 -8.10
N ALA A 32 -0.65 -2.43 -7.10
CA ALA A 32 -1.43 -3.31 -6.24
C ALA A 32 -2.50 -2.58 -5.41
N LEU A 33 -2.34 -1.30 -5.07
CA LEU A 33 -3.35 -0.51 -4.36
C LEU A 33 -4.71 -0.47 -5.11
N LYS A 34 -4.72 -0.54 -6.45
CA LYS A 34 -5.94 -0.64 -7.27
C LYS A 34 -6.78 -1.87 -6.93
N SER A 35 -6.12 -2.93 -6.46
CA SER A 35 -6.79 -4.16 -6.01
C SER A 35 -7.47 -4.05 -4.64
N LYS A 36 -7.30 -2.92 -3.95
CA LYS A 36 -7.79 -2.65 -2.59
C LYS A 36 -7.38 -3.73 -1.57
N PRO A 37 -6.07 -3.94 -1.31
CA PRO A 37 -5.62 -4.88 -0.32
C PRO A 37 -6.22 -4.56 1.06
N TYR A 38 -6.40 -5.60 1.88
CA TYR A 38 -6.86 -5.42 3.25
C TYR A 38 -5.81 -4.68 4.08
N LEU A 39 -4.55 -5.12 4.02
CA LEU A 39 -3.44 -4.49 4.73
C LEU A 39 -2.21 -4.39 3.84
N ILE A 40 -1.51 -3.27 3.95
CA ILE A 40 -0.15 -3.11 3.43
C ILE A 40 0.83 -2.82 4.57
N LYS A 41 2.09 -3.21 4.40
CA LYS A 41 3.15 -3.02 5.42
C LYS A 41 4.32 -2.16 4.91
N PRO A 42 4.10 -0.90 4.49
CA PRO A 42 5.19 -0.06 4.00
C PRO A 42 6.08 0.46 5.14
N ASN A 43 7.36 0.70 4.84
CA ASN A 43 8.23 1.55 5.66
C ASN A 43 8.17 3.02 5.23
N ILE A 44 8.82 3.91 5.99
CA ILE A 44 8.81 5.35 5.70
C ILE A 44 9.38 5.69 4.32
N ASP A 45 10.47 5.04 3.89
CA ASP A 45 11.09 5.33 2.60
C ASP A 45 10.20 4.95 1.41
N GLU A 46 9.46 3.85 1.54
CA GLU A 46 8.45 3.44 0.57
C GLU A 46 7.29 4.44 0.50
N ILE A 47 6.83 4.96 1.64
CA ILE A 47 5.77 5.99 1.68
C ILE A 47 6.26 7.27 0.99
N ARG A 48 7.49 7.72 1.29
CA ARG A 48 8.11 8.89 0.64
C ARG A 48 8.17 8.72 -0.87
N HIS A 49 8.61 7.54 -1.33
CA HIS A 49 8.72 7.23 -2.75
C HIS A 49 7.35 7.15 -3.44
N LEU A 50 6.37 6.49 -2.83
CA LEU A 50 5.01 6.35 -3.38
C LEU A 50 4.29 7.69 -3.52
N LEU A 51 4.42 8.56 -2.52
CA LEU A 51 3.71 9.84 -2.45
C LEU A 51 4.52 11.00 -3.04
N GLY A 52 5.82 10.83 -3.28
CA GLY A 52 6.70 11.90 -3.75
C GLY A 52 6.87 13.04 -2.74
N ILE A 53 6.92 12.71 -1.44
CA ILE A 53 7.02 13.69 -0.35
C ILE A 53 8.16 13.34 0.61
N ASN A 54 8.65 14.33 1.34
CA ASN A 54 9.44 14.10 2.54
C ASN A 54 8.53 13.86 3.74
N ILE A 55 9.06 13.16 4.74
CA ILE A 55 8.38 12.86 6.01
C ILE A 55 9.41 13.10 7.10
N GLU A 56 9.18 14.09 7.95
CA GLU A 56 10.10 14.54 9.00
C GLU A 56 9.50 14.43 10.40
N SER A 57 8.18 14.17 10.49
CA SER A 57 7.46 14.07 11.76
C SER A 57 6.51 12.87 11.80
N ARG A 58 6.11 12.49 13.03
CA ARG A 58 5.13 11.43 13.24
C ARG A 58 3.75 11.83 12.71
N GLU A 59 3.42 13.11 12.79
CA GLU A 59 2.19 13.69 12.27
C GLU A 59 2.11 13.54 10.74
N GLU A 60 3.23 13.75 10.04
CA GLU A 60 3.35 13.52 8.60
C GLU A 60 3.22 12.04 8.23
N ILE A 61 3.74 11.12 9.05
CA ILE A 61 3.51 9.67 8.87
C ILE A 61 2.00 9.37 8.92
N ILE A 62 1.29 9.90 9.92
CA ILE A 62 -0.15 9.68 10.09
C ILE A 62 -0.93 10.25 8.90
N LEU A 63 -0.59 11.48 8.45
CA LEU A 63 -1.24 12.11 7.30
C LEU A 63 -0.98 11.33 6.00
N SER A 64 0.25 10.88 5.79
CA SER A 64 0.63 10.06 4.64
C SER A 64 -0.10 8.71 4.64
N GLY A 65 -0.26 8.11 5.81
CA GLY A 65 -1.03 6.89 5.97
C GLY A 65 -2.51 7.04 5.60
N LYS A 66 -3.13 8.16 5.99
CA LYS A 66 -4.51 8.47 5.57
C LYS A 66 -4.64 8.57 4.05
N LYS A 67 -3.68 9.24 3.39
CA LYS A 67 -3.64 9.32 1.91
C LYS A 67 -3.53 7.94 1.27
N LEU A 68 -2.69 7.04 1.80
CA LEU A 68 -2.55 5.68 1.26
C LEU A 68 -3.82 4.84 1.43
N ILE A 69 -4.55 5.02 2.53
CA ILE A 69 -5.86 4.40 2.74
C ILE A 69 -6.86 4.89 1.68
N GLU A 70 -6.88 6.21 1.41
CA GLU A 70 -7.71 6.79 0.34
C GLU A 70 -7.34 6.25 -1.06
N MET A 71 -6.06 5.91 -1.28
CA MET A 71 -5.58 5.31 -2.54
C MET A 71 -6.00 3.85 -2.73
N GLY A 72 -6.45 3.15 -1.68
CA GLY A 72 -7.18 1.88 -1.86
C GLY A 72 -6.97 0.82 -0.77
N CYS A 73 -5.97 0.91 0.10
CA CYS A 73 -5.83 -0.07 1.19
C CYS A 73 -6.82 0.21 2.34
N ARG A 74 -7.23 -0.83 3.06
CA ARG A 74 -8.15 -0.67 4.20
C ARG A 74 -7.41 -0.35 5.50
N GLU A 75 -6.30 -1.03 5.73
CA GLU A 75 -5.43 -0.88 6.89
C GLU A 75 -3.98 -0.76 6.44
N MET A 76 -3.16 -0.16 7.29
CA MET A 76 -1.73 0.00 7.05
C MET A 76 -0.97 -0.21 8.35
N TYR A 77 0.13 -0.95 8.26
CA TYR A 77 1.12 -1.05 9.33
C TYR A 77 2.42 -0.38 8.90
N VAL A 78 2.82 0.68 9.60
CA VAL A 78 4.10 1.37 9.37
C VAL A 78 5.09 0.89 10.41
N TYR A 79 6.30 0.56 9.94
CA TYR A 79 7.45 0.30 10.81
C TYR A 79 8.56 1.32 10.52
N LEU A 80 9.35 1.57 11.56
CA LEU A 80 10.48 2.50 11.56
C LEU A 80 11.76 1.76 11.24
#